data_AF-A0A945S0I8-F1
#
_entry.id   AF-A0A945S0I8-F1
#
_cell.length_a   1.000
_cell.length_b   1.000
_cell.length_c   1.000
_cell.angle_alpha   90.00
_cell.angle_beta   90.00
_cell.angle_gamma   90.00
#
_symmetry.space_group_name_H-M   'P 1'
#
loop_
_entity.id
_entity.type
_entity.pdbx_description
1 polymer ?
#
loop_
_entity_poly.entity_id
_entity_poly.type
_entity_poly.pdbx_seq_one_letter_code
_entity_poly.pdbx_strand_id
1 'polypeptide(L)' 'MRTTLNLPDDLMAEVARLSGKNKKTDIVISALQSYEKDLRKQKLLRFIDGDDPFDPDFDPIAWREMER' A
#
# COMPACT_ATOMS: atom_id res chain seq x y z
N MET A 1 -9.58 11.66 7.64
CA MET A 1 -10.31 12.12 6.43
C MET A 1 -11.27 11.01 6.02
N ARG A 2 -12.51 11.30 5.63
CA ARG A 2 -13.50 10.28 5.23
C ARG A 2 -13.57 10.22 3.70
N THR A 3 -13.61 9.01 3.15
CA THR A 3 -13.68 8.74 1.71
C THR A 3 -14.66 7.60 1.45
N THR A 4 -15.31 7.63 0.30
CA THR A 4 -16.19 6.57 -0.18
C THR A 4 -15.47 5.79 -1.26
N LEU A 5 -15.41 4.47 -1.12
CA LEU A 5 -14.83 3.55 -2.09
C LEU A 5 -15.93 2.64 -2.63
N ASN A 6 -15.98 2.47 -3.95
CA ASN A 6 -16.87 1.50 -4.57
C ASN A 6 -16.11 0.18 -4.73
N LEU A 7 -16.45 -0.81 -3.93
CA LEU A 7 -15.82 -2.13 -3.90
C LEU A 7 -16.90 -3.21 -4.02
N PRO A 8 -16.65 -4.32 -4.75
CA PRO A 8 -17.59 -5.43 -4.82
C PRO A 8 -17.87 -6.01 -3.43
N ASP A 9 -19.15 -6.23 -3.11
CA ASP A 9 -19.53 -6.75 -1.80
C ASP A 9 -19.04 -8.19 -1.58
N ASP A 10 -19.01 -9.02 -2.63
CA ASP A 10 -18.49 -10.39 -2.58
C ASP A 10 -17.01 -10.42 -2.18
N LEU A 11 -16.23 -9.49 -2.73
CA LEU A 11 -14.81 -9.33 -2.38
C LEU A 11 -14.68 -8.93 -0.91
N MET A 12 -15.49 -7.96 -0.45
CA MET A 12 -15.46 -7.52 0.94
C MET A 12 -15.88 -8.63 1.92
N ALA A 13 -16.84 -9.46 1.54
CA ALA A 13 -17.28 -10.60 2.33
C ALA A 13 -16.17 -11.65 2.47
N GLU A 14 -15.50 -11.97 1.36
CA GLU A 14 -14.40 -12.95 1.36
C GLU A 14 -13.20 -12.43 2.16
N VAL A 15 -12.82 -11.16 2.00
CA VAL A 15 -11.72 -10.58 2.78
C VAL A 15 -12.09 -10.49 4.27
N ALA A 16 -13.34 -10.21 4.62
CA ALA A 16 -13.80 -10.25 6.01
C ALA A 16 -13.65 -11.66 6.61
N ARG A 17 -14.05 -12.69 5.86
CA ARG A 17 -13.92 -14.11 6.23
C ARG A 17 -12.46 -14.52 6.46
N LEU A 18 -11.56 -14.13 5.54
CA LEU A 18 -10.13 -14.45 5.61
C LEU A 18 -9.40 -13.70 6.72
N SER A 19 -9.74 -12.43 6.94
CA SER A 19 -9.07 -11.57 7.92
C SER A 19 -9.61 -11.71 9.34
N GLY A 20 -10.78 -12.33 9.53
CA GLY A 20 -11.49 -12.40 10.81
C GLY A 20 -11.96 -11.04 11.33
N LYS A 21 -11.97 -10.00 10.47
CA LYS A 21 -12.38 -8.64 10.83
C LYS A 21 -13.81 -8.36 10.38
N ASN A 22 -14.59 -7.73 11.25
CA ASN A 22 -16.01 -7.45 11.00
C ASN A 22 -16.26 -6.04 10.45
N LYS A 23 -15.33 -5.09 10.64
CA LYS A 23 -15.49 -3.71 10.19
C LYS A 23 -14.84 -3.52 8.82
N LYS A 24 -15.65 -3.09 7.83
CA LYS A 24 -15.18 -2.77 6.46
C LYS A 24 -13.96 -1.84 6.46
N THR A 25 -13.94 -0.83 7.33
CA THR A 25 -12.82 0.10 7.47
C THR A 25 -11.54 -0.59 7.95
N ASP A 26 -11.62 -1.45 8.96
CA ASP A 26 -10.44 -2.12 9.54
C ASP A 26 -9.84 -3.14 8.57
N ILE A 27 -10.67 -3.72 7.71
CA ILE A 27 -10.26 -4.57 6.59
C ILE A 27 -9.42 -3.76 5.61
N VAL A 28 -9.95 -2.64 5.13
CA VAL A 28 -9.29 -1.78 4.14
C VAL A 28 -7.97 -1.22 4.68
N ILE A 29 -7.96 -0.76 5.93
CA ILE A 29 -6.73 -0.27 6.58
C ILE A 29 -5.67 -1.38 6.64
N SER A 30 -6.05 -2.61 7.02
CA SER A 30 -5.14 -3.75 7.08
C SER A 30 -4.54 -4.10 5.72
N ALA A 31 -5.37 -4.06 4.68
CA ALA A 31 -4.96 -4.36 3.32
C ALA A 31 -3.95 -3.31 2.81
N LEU A 32 -4.24 -2.03 3.03
CA LEU A 32 -3.34 -0.93 2.66
C LEU A 32 -2.00 -1.00 3.41
N GLN A 33 -2.03 -1.31 4.72
CA GLN A 33 -0.80 -1.46 5.51
C GLN A 33 0.04 -2.65 5.03
N SER A 34 -0.59 -3.76 4.64
CA SER A 34 0.15 -4.90 4.08
C SER A 34 0.75 -4.55 2.73
N TYR A 35 -0.02 -3.90 1.85
CA TYR A 35 0.46 -3.42 0.56
C TYR A 35 1.66 -2.47 0.71
N GLU A 36 1.60 -1.51 1.64
CA GLU A 36 2.72 -0.60 1.89
C GLU A 36 3.97 -1.33 2.35
N LYS A 37 3.83 -2.32 3.25
CA LYS A 37 4.96 -3.14 3.71
C LYS A 37 5.58 -3.93 2.57
N ASP A 38 4.77 -4.54 1.72
CA ASP A 38 5.24 -5.29 0.56
C ASP A 38 5.92 -4.38 -0.46
N LEU A 39 5.38 -3.19 -0.70
CA LEU A 39 5.99 -2.19 -1.58
C LEU A 39 7.37 -1.76 -1.06
N ARG A 40 7.49 -1.47 0.24
CA ARG A 40 8.78 -1.14 0.87
C ARG A 40 9.77 -2.30 0.78
N LYS A 41 9.31 -3.53 1.00
CA LYS A 41 10.15 -4.74 0.87
C LYS A 41 10.62 -4.93 -0.56
N GLN A 42 9.75 -4.78 -1.56
CA GLN A 42 10.11 -4.89 -2.97
C GLN A 42 11.12 -3.83 -3.38
N LYS A 43 10.97 -2.57 -2.93
CA LYS A 43 11.97 -1.52 -3.14
C LYS A 43 13.33 -1.91 -2.55
N LEU A 44 13.35 -2.38 -1.30
CA LEU A 44 14.59 -2.85 -0.66
C LEU A 44 15.24 -4.00 -1.43
N LEU A 45 14.47 -4.97 -1.91
CA LEU A 45 15.00 -6.07 -2.71
C LEU A 45 15.61 -5.58 -4.03
N ARG A 46 14.97 -4.64 -4.72
CA ARG A 46 15.52 -4.05 -5.95
C ARG A 46 16.85 -3.32 -5.72
N PHE A 47 17.00 -2.62 -4.60
CA PHE A 47 18.29 -2.02 -4.22
C PHE A 47 19.38 -3.07 -3.96
N ILE A 48 19.01 -4.22 -3.36
CA ILE A 48 19.96 -5.31 -3.07
C ILE A 48 20.37 -6.04 -4.35
N ASP A 49 19.41 -6.27 -5.26
CA ASP A 49 19.63 -6.95 -6.54
C ASP A 49 20.36 -6.07 -7.57
N GLY A 50 20.60 -4.79 -7.25
CA GLY A 50 21.34 -3.84 -8.09
C GLY A 50 20.54 -3.25 -9.25
N ASP A 51 19.23 -3.52 -9.29
CA ASP A 51 18.31 -3.05 -10.34
C ASP A 51 17.88 -1.59 -10.15
N ASP A 52 18.06 -1.03 -8.94
CA ASP A 52 17.72 0.37 -8.65
C ASP A 52 18.98 1.11 -8.17
N PRO A 53 19.49 2.11 -8.91
CA PRO A 53 20.58 2.92 -8.42
C PRO A 53 20.10 3.69 -7.19
N PHE A 54 20.78 3.51 -6.05
CA PHE A 54 20.62 4.39 -4.90
C PHE A 54 20.99 5.80 -5.34
N ASP A 55 19.99 6.67 -5.50
CA ASP A 55 20.18 8.08 -5.74
C ASP A 55 20.30 8.80 -4.38
N PRO A 56 21.51 9.19 -3.96
CA PRO A 56 21.71 9.90 -2.70
C PRO A 56 21.06 11.29 -2.69
N ASP A 57 20.69 11.84 -3.84
CA ASP A 57 20.03 13.15 -3.99
C ASP A 57 18.50 13.04 -4.07
N PHE A 58 17.92 11.85 -3.87
CA PHE A 58 16.47 11.65 -3.92
C PHE A 58 15.74 12.43 -2.82
N ASP A 59 15.01 13.47 -3.19
CA ASP A 59 14.10 14.22 -2.31
C ASP A 59 12.65 13.70 -2.43
N PRO A 60 12.12 13.01 -1.39
CA PRO A 60 10.77 12.49 -1.40
C PRO A 60 9.68 13.57 -1.41
N ILE A 61 10.00 14.81 -1.00
CA ILE A 61 9.06 15.93 -0.97
C ILE A 61 8.88 16.49 -2.39
N ALA A 62 9.99 16.75 -3.10
CA ALA A 62 9.95 17.20 -4.50
C ALA A 62 9.23 16.22 -5.42
N TRP A 63 9.44 14.91 -5.23
CA TRP A 63 8.74 13.86 -5.99
C TRP A 63 7.22 13.92 -5.81
N ARG A 64 6.74 14.12 -4.58
CA ARG A 64 5.31 14.24 -4.27
C ARG A 64 4.67 15.51 -4.84
N GLU A 65 5.44 16.57 -5.03
CA GLU A 65 4.96 17.81 -5.64
C GLU A 65 4.83 17.69 -7.17
N MET A 66 5.65 16.86 -7.81
CA MET A 66 5.54 16.57 -9.25
C MET A 66 4.36 15.66 -9.62
N GLU A 67 3.87 14.83 -8.70
CA GLU A 67 2.72 13.92 -8.91
C GLU A 67 1.35 14.58 -8.65
N ARG A 68 1.31 15.88 -8.32
CA ARG A 68 0.08 16.67 -8.14
C ARG A 68 -0.27 17.48 -9.39
#